data_AF-A0AAV5AB71-F1
#
_entry.id   AF-A0AAV5AB71-F1
#
_cell.length_a   1.000
_cell.length_b   1.000
_cell.length_c   1.000
_cell.angle_alpha   90.00
_cell.angle_beta   90.00
_cell.angle_gamma   90.00
#
_symmetry.space_group_name_H-M   'P 1'
#
loop_
_entity.id
_entity.type
_entity.pdbx_description
1 polymer ?
#
loop_
_entity_poly.entity_id
_entity_poly.type
_entity_poly.pdbx_seq_one_letter_code
_entity_poly.pdbx_strand_id
1 'polypeptide(L)'
;MSNPPPADAMEVDAARRHASTATLRCYRCRCTRYLYHDCPNAANIRFLNIDEIDEEVGRLLSLKDAHEAQTRQVAILEVKEIPEEPKKDFLKGRE
;
A
#
# COMPACT_ATOMS: atom_id res chain seq x y z
N MET A 1 -25.58 38.71 -7.95
CA MET A 1 -24.59 37.65 -8.21
C MET A 1 -24.31 37.69 -9.71
N SER A 2 -23.18 38.27 -10.11
CA SER A 2 -22.77 38.39 -11.51
C SER A 2 -22.16 37.08 -11.98
N ASN A 3 -22.57 36.59 -13.16
CA ASN A 3 -21.95 35.43 -13.79
C ASN A 3 -20.50 35.77 -14.17
N PRO A 4 -19.56 34.81 -14.04
CA PRO A 4 -18.19 35.02 -14.50
C PRO A 4 -18.16 35.27 -16.01
N PRO A 5 -17.21 36.08 -16.50
CA PRO A 5 -17.05 36.31 -17.93
C PRO A 5 -16.73 34.99 -18.64
N PRO A 6 -17.14 34.83 -19.91
CA PRO A 6 -16.83 33.64 -20.69
C PRO A 6 -15.30 33.51 -20.84
N ALA A 7 -14.78 32.28 -20.67
CA ALA A 7 -13.37 31.99 -20.83
C ALA A 7 -12.88 32.38 -22.22
N ASP A 8 -11.69 32.98 -22.30
CA ASP A 8 -11.10 33.42 -23.57
C ASP A 8 -10.78 32.19 -24.44
N ALA A 9 -10.89 32.33 -25.76
CA ALA A 9 -10.62 31.24 -26.70
C ALA A 9 -9.19 30.69 -26.55
N MET A 10 -8.24 31.55 -26.16
CA MET A 10 -6.87 31.13 -25.83
C MET A 10 -6.79 30.27 -24.57
N GLU A 11 -7.60 30.54 -23.55
CA GLU A 11 -7.63 29.71 -22.32
C GLU A 11 -8.22 28.33 -22.61
N VAL A 12 -9.25 28.26 -23.46
CA VAL A 12 -9.85 26.99 -23.90
C VAL A 12 -8.84 26.16 -24.72
N ASP A 13 -8.08 26.80 -25.61
CA ASP A 13 -7.08 26.10 -26.43
C ASP A 13 -5.86 25.66 -25.59
N ALA A 14 -5.40 26.49 -24.66
CA ALA A 14 -4.34 26.12 -23.71
C ALA A 14 -4.77 24.93 -22.84
N ALA A 15 -5.97 24.96 -22.26
CA ALA A 15 -6.51 23.83 -21.51
C ALA A 15 -6.61 22.55 -22.35
N ARG A 16 -7.01 22.66 -23.61
CA ARG A 16 -7.09 21.52 -24.55
C ARG A 16 -5.71 20.94 -24.88
N ARG A 17 -4.69 21.79 -25.06
CA ARG A 17 -3.29 21.36 -25.27
C ARG A 17 -2.68 20.74 -24.02
N HIS A 18 -3.04 21.21 -22.82
CA HIS A 18 -2.62 20.57 -21.58
C HIS A 18 -3.33 19.22 -21.35
N ALA A 19 -4.61 19.12 -21.72
CA ALA A 19 -5.35 17.86 -21.67
C ALA A 19 -4.76 16.79 -22.61
N SER A 20 -4.25 17.16 -23.79
CA SER A 20 -3.60 16.20 -24.71
C SER A 20 -2.24 15.70 -24.23
N THR A 21 -1.59 16.41 -23.29
CA THR A 21 -0.36 15.95 -22.61
C THR A 21 -0.62 15.13 -21.35
N ALA A 22 -1.88 14.97 -20.95
CA ALA A 22 -2.22 14.16 -19.78
C ALA A 22 -1.96 12.68 -20.09
N THR A 23 -0.85 12.16 -19.55
CA THR A 23 -0.54 10.73 -19.55
C THR A 23 -1.75 9.94 -19.08
N LEU A 24 -2.23 8.98 -19.87
CA LEU A 24 -3.32 8.09 -19.47
C LEU A 24 -2.96 7.42 -18.14
N ARG A 25 -3.81 7.63 -17.13
CA ARG A 25 -3.67 7.05 -15.79
C ARG A 25 -4.77 6.03 -15.58
N CYS A 26 -4.43 4.90 -14.98
CA CYS A 26 -5.42 3.95 -14.50
C CYS A 26 -6.39 4.63 -13.53
N TYR A 27 -7.69 4.64 -13.83
CA TYR A 27 -8.69 5.25 -12.94
C TYR A 27 -8.77 4.57 -11.56
N ARG A 28 -8.33 3.31 -11.45
CA ARG A 28 -8.43 2.51 -10.22
C ARG A 28 -7.32 2.81 -9.22
N CYS A 29 -6.07 2.92 -9.68
CA CYS A 29 -4.89 3.10 -8.81
C CYS A 29 -4.05 4.35 -9.15
N ARG A 30 -4.45 5.12 -10.17
CA ARG A 30 -3.78 6.34 -10.65
C ARG A 30 -2.37 6.17 -11.22
N CYS A 31 -1.92 4.94 -11.45
CA CYS A 31 -0.63 4.65 -12.10
C CYS A 31 -0.69 4.90 -13.62
N THR A 32 0.42 5.34 -14.21
CA THR A 32 0.55 5.66 -15.65
C THR A 32 1.01 4.48 -16.52
N ARG A 33 1.36 3.34 -15.92
CA ARG A 33 1.95 2.19 -16.64
C ARG A 33 0.93 1.34 -17.39
N TYR A 34 -0.33 1.31 -16.94
CA TYR A 34 -1.38 0.43 -17.43
C TYR A 34 -2.73 1.13 -17.40
N LEU A 35 -3.68 0.63 -18.19
CA LEU A 35 -5.03 1.16 -18.26
C LEU A 35 -5.91 0.57 -17.13
N TYR A 36 -7.16 1.03 -17.04
CA TYR A 36 -8.12 0.54 -16.05
C TYR A 36 -8.34 -0.98 -16.14
N HIS A 37 -8.42 -1.52 -17.36
CA HIS A 37 -8.63 -2.95 -17.59
C HIS A 37 -7.46 -3.83 -17.14
N ASP A 38 -6.23 -3.32 -17.26
CA ASP A 38 -5.01 -4.06 -16.93
C ASP A 38 -4.49 -3.73 -15.52
N CYS A 39 -5.35 -3.20 -14.66
CA CYS A 39 -4.96 -2.83 -13.31
C CYS A 39 -4.66 -4.11 -12.49
N PRO A 40 -3.47 -4.26 -11.91
CA PRO A 40 -3.16 -5.40 -11.02
C PRO A 40 -3.98 -5.35 -9.73
N ASN A 41 -4.48 -4.17 -9.35
CA ASN A 41 -5.41 -4.01 -8.23
C ASN A 41 -6.87 -4.26 -8.65
N ALA A 42 -7.10 -4.88 -9.81
CA ALA A 42 -8.43 -5.32 -10.16
C ALA A 42 -8.86 -6.43 -9.20
N ALA A 43 -10.07 -6.30 -8.64
CA ALA A 43 -10.65 -7.36 -7.83
C ALA A 43 -10.81 -8.60 -8.72
N ASN A 44 -10.03 -9.64 -8.44
CA ASN A 44 -10.18 -10.94 -9.07
C ASN A 44 -11.32 -11.67 -8.36
N ILE A 45 -12.55 -11.43 -8.83
CA ILE A 45 -13.74 -12.09 -8.30
C ILE A 45 -13.76 -13.51 -8.86
N ARG A 46 -13.48 -14.50 -8.00
CA ARG A 46 -13.64 -15.91 -8.32
C ARG A 46 -14.99 -16.37 -7.77
N PHE A 47 -15.77 -17.05 -8.60
CA PHE A 47 -16.99 -17.72 -8.15
C PHE A 47 -16.59 -19.11 -7.66
N LEU A 48 -16.84 -19.39 -6.39
CA LEU A 48 -16.52 -20.65 -5.72
C LEU A 48 -17.81 -21.29 -5.23
N ASN A 49 -17.86 -22.62 -5.27
CA ASN A 49 -18.91 -23.41 -4.62
C ASN A 49 -18.69 -23.43 -3.10
N ILE A 50 -19.71 -23.81 -2.32
CA ILE A 50 -19.65 -23.78 -0.85
C ILE A 50 -18.45 -24.57 -0.31
N ASP A 51 -18.24 -25.78 -0.81
CA ASP A 51 -17.11 -26.63 -0.40
C ASP A 51 -15.75 -25.99 -0.74
N GLU A 52 -15.64 -25.34 -1.91
CA GLU A 52 -14.42 -24.65 -2.35
C GLU A 52 -14.16 -23.37 -1.54
N ILE A 53 -15.21 -22.73 -1.03
CA ILE A 53 -15.09 -21.57 -0.13
C ILE A 53 -14.43 -21.99 1.18
N ASP A 54 -14.87 -23.10 1.77
CA ASP A 54 -14.32 -23.58 3.05
C ASP A 54 -12.84 -23.95 2.92
N GLU A 55 -12.46 -24.61 1.83
CA GLU A 55 -11.06 -24.91 1.50
C GLU A 55 -10.22 -23.64 1.35
N GLU A 56 -10.72 -22.66 0.59
CA GLU A 56 -10.02 -21.40 0.34
C GLU A 56 -9.86 -20.57 1.61
N VAL A 57 -10.90 -20.52 2.46
CA VAL A 57 -10.83 -19.87 3.77
C VAL A 57 -9.80 -20.55 4.67
N GLY A 58 -9.77 -21.88 4.72
CA GLY A 58 -8.76 -22.65 5.46
C GLY A 58 -7.33 -22.35 4.99
N ARG A 59 -7.13 -22.27 3.67
CA ARG A 59 -5.85 -21.88 3.06
C ARG A 59 -5.42 -20.47 3.46
N LEU A 60 -6.33 -19.50 3.40
CA LEU A 60 -6.07 -18.10 3.75
C LEU A 60 -5.74 -17.91 5.23
N LEU A 61 -6.43 -18.62 6.12
CA LEU A 61 -6.14 -18.61 7.55
C LEU A 61 -4.74 -19.16 7.84
N SER A 62 -4.38 -20.30 7.22
CA SER A 62 -3.05 -20.90 7.37
C SER A 62 -1.92 -19.95 6.91
N LEU A 63 -2.13 -19.22 5.81
CA LEU A 63 -1.18 -18.21 5.32
C LEU A 63 -1.06 -17.02 6.26
N LYS A 64 -2.17 -16.57 6.84
CA LYS A 64 -2.17 -15.48 7.82
C LYS A 64 -1.39 -15.87 9.07
N ASP A 65 -1.62 -17.07 9.59
CA ASP A 65 -0.92 -17.57 10.78
C ASP A 65 0.58 -17.72 10.52
N ALA A 66 0.97 -18.21 9.34
CA ALA A 66 2.37 -18.29 8.94
C ALA A 66 3.03 -16.90 8.85
N HIS A 67 2.34 -15.93 8.27
CA HIS A 67 2.82 -14.55 8.19
C HIS A 67 2.94 -13.90 9.58
N GLU A 68 1.98 -14.14 10.47
CA GLU A 68 2.04 -13.65 11.85
C GLU A 68 3.20 -14.29 12.64
N ALA A 69 3.44 -15.59 12.46
CA ALA A 69 4.59 -16.25 13.04
C ALA A 69 5.91 -15.65 12.52
N GLN A 70 5.99 -15.36 11.21
CA GLN A 70 7.15 -14.72 10.60
C GLN A 70 7.38 -13.31 11.15
N THR A 71 6.36 -12.46 11.25
CA THR A 71 6.50 -11.11 11.80
C THR A 71 6.88 -11.13 13.28
N ARG A 72 6.32 -12.07 14.07
CA ARG A 72 6.76 -12.26 15.47
C ARG A 72 8.23 -12.66 15.55
N GLN A 73 8.70 -13.56 14.68
CA GLN A 73 10.12 -13.95 14.65
C GLN A 73 11.04 -12.78 14.30
N VAL A 74 10.68 -11.98 13.29
CA VAL A 74 11.44 -10.77 12.92
C VAL A 74 11.50 -9.78 14.08
N ALA A 75 10.38 -9.50 14.74
CA ALA A 75 10.34 -8.61 15.90
C ALA A 75 11.24 -9.12 17.05
N ILE A 76 11.33 -10.43 17.27
CA ILE A 76 12.23 -11.02 18.28
C ILE A 76 13.71 -10.83 17.89
N LEU A 77 14.05 -10.89 16.61
CA LEU A 77 15.42 -10.69 16.13
C LEU A 77 15.83 -9.21 16.23
N GLU A 78 14.96 -8.28 15.84
CA GLU A 78 15.23 -6.83 15.95
C GLU A 78 15.48 -6.38 17.41
N VAL A 79 14.80 -7.01 18.37
CA VAL A 79 15.02 -6.71 19.82
C VAL A 79 16.36 -7.26 20.32
N LYS A 80 16.90 -8.34 19.73
CA LYS A 80 18.18 -8.94 20.13
C LYS A 80 19.41 -8.20 19.59
N GLU A 81 19.25 -7.35 18.58
CA GLU A 81 20.35 -6.60 17.97
C GLU A 81 20.64 -5.26 18.67
N ILE A 82 19.88 -4.89 19.71
CA ILE A 82 20.24 -3.76 20.57
C ILE A 82 21.50 -4.18 21.36
N PRO A 83 22.65 -3.50 21.17
CA PRO A 83 23.83 -3.80 21.97
C PRO A 83 23.47 -3.55 23.43
N GLU A 84 23.60 -4.57 24.30
CA GLU A 84 23.57 -4.34 25.74
C GLU A 84 24.66 -3.30 26.06
N GLU A 85 24.24 -2.08 26.40
CA GLU A 85 25.17 -1.10 26.93
C GLU A 85 25.87 -1.72 28.14
N PRO A 86 27.21 -1.64 28.23
CA PRO A 86 27.93 -2.21 29.36
C PRO A 86 27.45 -1.47 30.62
N LYS A 87 26.74 -2.20 31.49
CA LYS A 87 26.38 -1.74 32.83
C LYS A 87 27.65 -1.26 33.50
N LYS A 88 27.82 0.07 33.60
CA LYS A 88 28.92 0.66 34.36
C LYS A 88 28.74 0.19 35.80
N ASP A 89 29.68 -0.65 36.24
CA ASP A 89 29.84 -1.03 37.63
C ASP A 89 29.93 0.25 38.46
N PHE A 90 28.82 0.63 39.09
CA PHE A 90 28.85 1.64 40.14
C PHE A 90 29.63 1.03 41.29
N LEU A 91 30.89 1.46 41.36
CA LEU A 91 31.88 1.13 42.35
C LEU A 91 31.26 0.98 43.74
N LYS A 92 31.47 -0.20 44.34
CA LYS A 92 31.39 -0.45 45.77
C LYS A 92 32.14 0.67 46.52
N GLY A 93 31.40 1.61 47.11
CA GLY A 93 31.90 2.49 48.14
C GLY A 93 31.93 1.76 49.49
N ARG A 94 33.10 1.21 49.81
CA ARG A 94 33.70 1.19 51.17
C ARG A 94 33.72 2.64 51.69
N GLU A 95 33.44 3.04 52.92
CA GLU A 95 33.41 2.47 54.28
C GLU A 95 32.31 3.17 55.10
#